data_AF-A0A7C1W9V6-F1
#
_entry.id   AF-A0A7C1W9V6-F1
#
_cell.length_a   1.000
_cell.length_b   1.000
_cell.length_c   1.000
_cell.angle_alpha   90.00
_cell.angle_beta   90.00
_cell.angle_gamma   90.00
#
_symmetry.space_group_name_H-M   'P 1'
#
loop_
_entity.id
_entity.type
_entity.pdbx_description
1 polymer ?
#
loop_
_entity_poly.entity_id
_entity_poly.type
_entity_poly.pdbx_seq_one_letter_code
_entity_poly.pdbx_strand_id
1 'polypeptide(L)'
;MNTVFKGGASVDGQDLKTTLTLSPNQTLKIQGEIAVSANHVGSKADILIVAAFQPVDSEQMLWFMVDNKQAVVWDGLPTTLKGAQKDVTLTPSYLVDIYQGALGDGNYLIYFGYRLENGMVVFNGERPIDVQVRTP
;
A
#
# COMPACT_ATOMS: atom_id res chain seq x y z
N MET A 1 8.43 14.58 -16.00
CA MET A 1 7.07 14.27 -15.50
C MET A 1 7.20 13.59 -14.16
N ASN A 2 6.38 13.96 -13.18
CA ASN A 2 6.42 13.37 -11.84
C ASN A 2 5.60 12.07 -11.80
N THR A 3 5.99 11.15 -10.93
CA THR A 3 5.22 9.93 -10.67
C THR A 3 3.85 10.31 -10.06
N VAL A 4 2.78 9.67 -10.50
CA VAL A 4 1.42 9.84 -9.96
C VAL A 4 0.90 8.52 -9.43
N PHE A 5 0.25 8.59 -8.27
CA PHE A 5 -0.33 7.44 -7.59
C PHE A 5 -1.85 7.54 -7.61
N LYS A 6 -2.51 6.46 -7.98
CA LYS A 6 -3.96 6.27 -7.87
C LYS A 6 -4.20 4.96 -7.16
N GLY A 7 -5.33 4.83 -6.47
CA GLY A 7 -5.66 3.59 -5.79
C GLY A 7 -6.83 3.76 -4.87
N GLY A 8 -7.26 2.65 -4.29
CA GLY A 8 -8.33 2.65 -3.33
C GLY A 8 -8.64 1.26 -2.82
N ALA A 9 -9.69 1.21 -2.01
CA ALA A 9 -10.29 -0.01 -1.54
C ALA A 9 -11.72 -0.14 -2.09
N SER A 10 -12.18 -1.36 -2.34
CA SER A 10 -13.57 -1.65 -2.67
C SER A 10 -14.05 -2.94 -2.03
N VAL A 11 -15.36 -3.01 -1.79
CA VAL A 11 -16.07 -4.21 -1.33
C VAL A 11 -16.89 -4.75 -2.50
N ASP A 12 -16.94 -6.07 -2.67
CA ASP A 12 -17.79 -6.75 -3.66
C ASP A 12 -17.66 -6.22 -5.11
N GLY A 13 -16.46 -5.79 -5.51
CA GLY A 13 -16.19 -5.31 -6.87
C GLY A 13 -16.79 -3.94 -7.20
N GLN A 14 -17.24 -3.19 -6.20
CA GLN A 14 -17.64 -1.79 -6.34
C GLN A 14 -16.45 -0.89 -6.74
N ASP A 15 -16.75 0.38 -7.00
CA ASP A 15 -15.74 1.39 -7.30
C ASP A 15 -14.70 1.52 -6.18
N LEU A 16 -13.44 1.65 -6.57
CA LEU A 16 -12.33 1.91 -5.66
C LEU A 16 -12.47 3.30 -5.04
N LYS A 17 -12.39 3.36 -3.71
CA LYS A 17 -12.39 4.62 -2.95
C LYS A 17 -11.07 4.80 -2.22
N THR A 18 -10.51 6.00 -2.27
CA THR A 18 -9.31 6.35 -1.49
C THR A 18 -9.58 6.38 0.00
N THR A 19 -10.83 6.60 0.41
CA THR A 19 -11.31 6.47 1.79
C THR A 19 -12.51 5.53 1.80
N LEU A 20 -12.44 4.47 2.58
CA LEU A 20 -13.49 3.46 2.67
C LEU A 20 -13.76 3.10 4.13
N THR A 21 -15.02 3.22 4.57
CA THR A 21 -15.49 2.65 5.82
C THR A 21 -16.31 1.40 5.51
N LEU A 22 -16.04 0.31 6.22
CA LEU A 22 -16.73 -0.97 6.06
C LEU A 22 -16.97 -1.68 7.40
N SER A 23 -17.93 -2.59 7.41
CA SER A 23 -18.23 -3.41 8.58
C SER A 23 -17.21 -4.55 8.75
N PRO A 24 -17.00 -5.05 9.98
CA PRO A 24 -16.13 -6.19 10.23
C PRO A 24 -16.51 -7.41 9.39
N ASN A 25 -15.52 -8.26 9.08
CA ASN A 25 -15.63 -9.48 8.27
C ASN A 25 -16.01 -9.28 6.79
N GLN A 26 -16.27 -8.06 6.33
CA GLN A 26 -16.42 -7.80 4.90
C GLN A 26 -15.08 -7.99 4.19
N THR A 27 -15.10 -8.74 3.09
CA THR A 27 -13.92 -8.88 2.24
C THR A 27 -13.82 -7.64 1.35
N LEU A 28 -12.62 -7.07 1.30
CA LEU A 28 -12.29 -5.96 0.42
C LEU A 28 -11.12 -6.31 -0.48
N LYS A 29 -10.99 -5.52 -1.55
CA LYS A 29 -9.83 -5.49 -2.43
C LYS A 29 -9.17 -4.12 -2.31
N ILE A 30 -7.86 -4.08 -2.13
CA ILE A 30 -7.05 -2.86 -2.15
C ILE A 30 -6.10 -2.94 -3.33
N GLN A 31 -6.13 -1.92 -4.19
CA GLN A 31 -5.26 -1.83 -5.36
C GLN A 31 -4.71 -0.42 -5.54
N GLY A 32 -3.50 -0.36 -6.08
CA GLY A 32 -2.84 0.85 -6.52
C GLY A 32 -2.45 0.79 -7.99
N GLU A 33 -2.30 1.96 -8.60
CA GLU A 33 -1.70 2.17 -9.91
C GLU A 33 -0.66 3.28 -9.76
N ILE A 34 0.53 3.02 -10.31
CA ILE A 34 1.64 3.95 -10.35
C ILE A 34 1.83 4.37 -11.81
N ALA A 35 1.52 5.62 -12.13
CA ALA A 35 1.98 6.23 -13.37
C ALA A 35 3.43 6.69 -13.14
N VAL A 36 4.39 5.87 -13.59
CA VAL A 36 5.81 6.02 -13.29
C VAL A 36 6.39 7.22 -14.04
N SER A 37 7.24 8.00 -13.37
CA SER A 37 8.01 9.07 -14.04
C SER A 37 8.75 8.52 -15.25
N ALA A 38 8.69 9.22 -16.38
CA ALA A 38 9.38 8.83 -17.62
C ALA A 38 10.89 8.55 -17.42
N ASN A 39 11.53 9.22 -16.46
CA ASN A 39 12.95 9.02 -16.16
C ASN A 39 13.24 7.71 -15.39
N HIS A 40 12.21 7.06 -14.84
CA HIS A 40 12.34 5.81 -14.08
C HIS A 40 11.79 4.60 -14.84
N VAL A 41 11.03 4.81 -15.93
CA VAL A 41 10.53 3.72 -16.79
C VAL A 41 11.71 2.91 -17.34
N GLY A 42 11.58 1.58 -17.31
CA GLY A 42 12.63 0.65 -17.71
C GLY A 42 13.70 0.37 -16.65
N SER A 43 13.70 1.13 -15.55
CA SER A 43 14.62 0.87 -14.43
C SER A 43 14.17 -0.34 -13.61
N LYS A 44 15.14 -1.00 -12.97
CA LYS A 44 14.90 -2.03 -11.96
C LYS A 44 14.51 -1.40 -10.63
N ALA A 45 13.54 -1.99 -9.96
CA ALA A 45 13.05 -1.51 -8.68
C ALA A 45 12.44 -2.62 -7.81
N ASP A 46 12.39 -2.39 -6.51
CA ASP A 46 11.50 -3.11 -5.61
C ASP A 46 10.16 -2.38 -5.52
N ILE A 47 9.03 -3.09 -5.58
CA ILE A 47 7.72 -2.54 -5.19
C ILE A 47 7.59 -2.62 -3.67
N LEU A 48 7.17 -1.53 -3.05
CA LEU A 48 7.01 -1.38 -1.61
C LEU A 48 5.52 -1.26 -1.26
N ILE A 49 5.12 -1.91 -0.17
CA ILE A 49 3.80 -1.78 0.43
C ILE A 49 4.00 -1.68 1.95
N VAL A 50 3.42 -0.65 2.55
CA VAL A 50 3.45 -0.38 3.99
C VAL A 50 2.04 -0.07 4.47
N ALA A 51 1.68 -0.55 5.65
CA ALA A 51 0.43 -0.20 6.31
C ALA A 51 0.71 0.29 7.73
N ALA A 52 0.16 1.45 8.09
CA ALA A 52 -0.03 1.84 9.48
C ALA A 52 -1.41 1.34 9.92
N PHE A 53 -1.49 0.72 11.09
CA PHE A 53 -2.71 0.15 11.64
C PHE A 53 -2.92 0.66 13.07
N GLN A 54 -4.10 1.20 13.31
CA GLN A 54 -4.57 1.63 14.62
C GLN A 54 -5.78 0.77 15.02
N PRO A 55 -5.62 -0.20 15.95
CA PRO A 55 -6.75 -0.96 16.49
C PRO A 55 -7.80 -0.04 17.14
N VAL A 56 -9.08 -0.44 17.15
CA VAL A 56 -10.18 0.35 17.74
C VAL A 56 -10.00 0.58 19.24
N ASP A 57 -9.40 -0.37 19.95
CA ASP A 57 -9.25 -0.41 21.40
C ASP A 57 -7.86 0.05 21.88
N SER A 58 -7.09 0.69 21.01
CA SER A 58 -5.73 1.13 21.30
C SER A 58 -5.45 2.50 20.67
N GLU A 59 -4.55 3.26 21.29
CA GLU A 59 -3.94 4.47 20.69
C GLU A 59 -2.55 4.17 20.09
N GLN A 60 -2.05 2.93 20.25
CA GLN A 60 -0.77 2.53 19.71
C GLN A 60 -0.88 2.19 18.23
N MET A 61 -0.12 2.90 17.41
CA MET A 61 0.00 2.62 15.98
C MET A 61 1.00 1.49 15.73
N LEU A 62 0.59 0.49 14.97
CA LEU A 62 1.43 -0.61 14.50
C LEU A 62 1.79 -0.38 13.03
N TRP A 63 3.03 -0.70 12.67
CA TRP A 63 3.51 -0.57 11.29
C TRP A 63 3.81 -1.94 10.72
N PHE A 64 3.38 -2.15 9.48
CA PHE A 64 3.60 -3.37 8.74
C PHE A 64 4.21 -3.05 7.38
N MET A 65 5.09 -3.92 6.91
CA MET A 65 5.55 -3.95 5.53
C MET A 65 5.17 -5.30 4.91
N VAL A 66 5.10 -5.36 3.57
CA VAL A 66 4.93 -6.63 2.87
C VAL A 66 6.28 -7.18 2.44
N ASP A 67 6.63 -8.38 2.90
CA ASP A 67 7.78 -9.17 2.42
C ASP A 67 7.24 -10.44 1.75
N ASN A 68 7.48 -10.57 0.44
CA ASN A 68 7.08 -11.75 -0.33
C ASN A 68 5.59 -12.14 -0.14
N LYS A 69 4.70 -11.16 -0.33
CA LYS A 69 3.22 -11.26 -0.17
C LYS A 69 2.72 -11.51 1.26
N GLN A 70 3.58 -11.44 2.27
CA GLN A 70 3.17 -11.54 3.67
C GLN A 70 3.36 -10.22 4.39
N ALA A 71 2.35 -9.79 5.14
CA ALA A 71 2.48 -8.64 6.03
C ALA A 71 3.32 -9.06 7.26
N VAL A 72 4.37 -8.31 7.53
CA VAL A 72 5.26 -8.50 8.69
C VAL A 72 5.40 -7.17 9.43
N VAL A 73 5.57 -7.23 10.74
CA VAL A 73 5.81 -6.02 11.55
C VAL A 73 7.06 -5.31 11.05
N TRP A 74 6.96 -3.99 10.91
CA TRP A 74 8.04 -3.12 10.49
C TRP A 74 8.41 -2.18 11.64
N ASP A 75 9.71 -1.97 11.83
CA ASP A 75 10.27 -1.09 12.87
C ASP A 75 10.29 0.40 12.46
N GLY A 76 9.79 0.73 11.26
CA GLY A 76 9.75 2.08 10.73
C GLY A 76 11.07 2.57 10.12
N LEU A 77 12.11 1.73 10.09
CA LEU A 77 13.41 2.11 9.54
C LEU A 77 13.50 1.83 8.03
N PRO A 78 13.87 2.80 7.20
CA PRO A 78 14.01 2.57 5.75
C PRO A 78 15.01 1.47 5.37
N THR A 79 16.02 1.23 6.21
CA THR A 79 17.06 0.20 6.01
C THR A 79 16.55 -1.23 6.17
N THR A 80 15.48 -1.43 6.93
CA THR A 80 14.86 -2.75 7.15
C THR A 80 13.67 -2.99 6.22
N LEU A 81 13.23 -1.95 5.49
CA LEU A 81 12.08 -2.02 4.61
C LEU A 81 12.35 -2.99 3.44
N LYS A 82 11.49 -3.99 3.30
CA LYS A 82 11.59 -5.02 2.27
C LYS A 82 10.63 -4.76 1.12
N GLY A 83 11.04 -5.21 -0.06
CA GLY A 83 10.20 -5.23 -1.26
C GLY A 83 9.10 -6.28 -1.18
N ALA A 84 7.86 -5.86 -1.40
CA ALA A 84 6.71 -6.73 -1.63
C ALA A 84 6.89 -7.55 -2.92
N GLN A 85 7.45 -6.91 -3.96
CA GLN A 85 7.96 -7.53 -5.18
C GLN A 85 9.37 -6.99 -5.42
N LYS A 86 10.33 -7.83 -5.79
CA LYS A 86 11.75 -7.45 -5.92
C LYS A 86 12.18 -7.49 -7.37
N ASP A 87 13.11 -6.61 -7.74
CA ASP A 87 13.76 -6.59 -9.05
C ASP A 87 12.79 -6.57 -10.26
N VAL A 88 11.71 -5.79 -10.15
CA VAL A 88 10.75 -5.59 -11.24
C VAL A 88 11.25 -4.52 -12.21
N THR A 89 10.90 -4.65 -13.49
CA THR A 89 11.13 -3.58 -14.47
C THR A 89 9.92 -2.65 -14.47
N LEU A 90 10.15 -1.37 -14.19
CA LEU A 90 9.06 -0.38 -14.13
C LEU A 90 8.49 -0.08 -15.52
N THR A 91 7.19 -0.28 -15.69
CA THR A 91 6.41 0.11 -16.87
C THR A 91 5.83 1.52 -16.69
N PRO A 92 5.40 2.21 -17.77
CA PRO A 92 4.78 3.54 -17.66
C PRO A 92 3.55 3.60 -16.73
N SER A 93 2.74 2.55 -16.73
CA SER A 93 1.70 2.30 -15.73
C SER A 93 1.99 0.95 -15.08
N TYR A 94 2.08 0.93 -13.75
CA TYR A 94 2.36 -0.26 -12.97
C TYR A 94 1.24 -0.50 -11.96
N LEU A 95 0.53 -1.63 -12.09
CA LEU A 95 -0.51 -2.04 -11.16
C LEU A 95 0.09 -2.72 -9.93
N VAL A 96 -0.41 -2.38 -8.76
CA VAL A 96 -0.01 -2.94 -7.47
C VAL A 96 -1.23 -3.59 -6.82
N ASP A 97 -1.24 -4.92 -6.80
CA ASP A 97 -2.19 -5.67 -5.99
C ASP A 97 -1.72 -5.63 -4.53
N ILE A 98 -2.45 -4.90 -3.70
CA ILE A 98 -2.01 -4.62 -2.32
C ILE A 98 -2.56 -5.66 -1.36
N TYR A 99 -3.87 -5.88 -1.37
CA TYR A 99 -4.51 -6.80 -0.44
C TYR A 99 -5.86 -7.29 -0.97
N GLN A 100 -6.21 -8.53 -0.63
CA GLN A 100 -7.55 -9.07 -0.81
C GLN A 100 -7.90 -9.98 0.36
N GLY A 101 -8.99 -9.68 1.05
CA GLY A 101 -9.40 -10.40 2.25
C GLY A 101 -10.22 -9.52 3.20
N ALA A 102 -10.50 -10.04 4.39
CA ALA A 102 -11.08 -9.27 5.48
C ALA A 102 -9.96 -8.70 6.37
N LEU A 103 -10.11 -7.45 6.78
CA LEU A 103 -9.21 -6.80 7.73
C LEU A 103 -9.80 -6.88 9.15
N GLY A 104 -8.94 -6.85 10.16
CA GLY A 104 -9.36 -6.71 11.56
C GLY A 104 -9.84 -5.28 11.85
N ASP A 105 -10.56 -5.11 12.95
CA ASP A 105 -11.17 -3.83 13.33
C ASP A 105 -10.13 -2.75 13.62
N GLY A 106 -10.31 -1.57 13.02
CA GLY A 106 -9.43 -0.42 13.22
C GLY A 106 -9.26 0.44 11.97
N ASN A 107 -8.30 1.36 12.03
CA ASN A 107 -7.98 2.27 10.94
C ASN A 107 -6.66 1.85 10.28
N TYR A 108 -6.65 1.80 8.96
CA TYR A 108 -5.49 1.44 8.16
C TYR A 108 -5.15 2.60 7.23
N LEU A 109 -3.89 3.04 7.27
CA LEU A 109 -3.32 3.93 6.26
C LEU A 109 -2.33 3.12 5.42
N ILE A 110 -2.65 2.96 4.15
CA ILE A 110 -1.88 2.13 3.23
C ILE A 110 -1.05 3.00 2.30
N TYR A 111 0.24 2.71 2.25
CA TYR A 111 1.23 3.33 1.41
C TYR A 111 1.81 2.32 0.43
N PHE A 112 2.06 2.76 -0.79
CA PHE A 112 2.68 1.94 -1.81
C PHE A 112 3.55 2.78 -2.74
N GLY A 113 4.55 2.14 -3.32
CA GLY A 113 5.54 2.82 -4.14
C GLY A 113 6.59 1.87 -4.68
N TYR A 114 7.73 2.43 -5.05
CA TYR A 114 8.88 1.65 -5.49
C TYR A 114 10.18 2.24 -4.94
N ARG A 115 11.21 1.38 -4.86
CA ARG A 115 12.58 1.74 -4.53
C ARG A 115 13.50 1.37 -5.68
N LEU A 116 14.18 2.35 -6.26
CA LEU A 116 15.18 2.12 -7.31
C LEU A 116 16.46 1.50 -6.72
N GLU A 117 17.31 0.93 -7.57
CA GLU A 117 18.61 0.34 -7.18
C GLU A 117 19.52 1.31 -6.42
N ASN A 118 19.45 2.61 -6.71
CA ASN A 118 20.20 3.64 -6.00
C ASN A 118 19.65 3.97 -4.59
N GLY A 119 18.61 3.27 -4.15
CA GLY A 119 17.96 3.45 -2.85
C GLY A 119 16.88 4.54 -2.81
N MET A 120 16.63 5.27 -3.90
CA MET A 120 15.57 6.27 -3.93
C MET A 120 14.19 5.61 -3.81
N VAL A 121 13.42 6.07 -2.82
CA VAL A 121 12.02 5.64 -2.58
C VAL A 121 11.06 6.68 -3.15
N VAL A 122 10.11 6.23 -3.96
CA VAL A 122 9.03 7.05 -4.53
C VAL A 122 7.69 6.39 -4.21
N PHE A 123 6.82 7.09 -3.49
CA PHE A 123 5.57 6.53 -2.97
C PHE A 123 4.46 7.59 -2.89
N ASN A 124 3.24 7.15 -2.58
CA ASN A 124 2.04 7.99 -2.53
C ASN A 124 2.02 9.06 -1.42
N GLY A 125 2.99 9.07 -0.51
CA GLY A 125 3.24 10.18 0.43
C GLY A 125 2.03 10.54 1.27
N GLU A 126 1.67 11.82 1.29
CA GLU A 126 0.54 12.39 2.05
C GLU A 126 -0.86 11.92 1.59
N ARG A 127 -0.94 11.04 0.58
CA ARG A 127 -2.20 10.51 0.05
C ARG A 127 -2.27 8.97 0.22
N PRO A 128 -2.32 8.46 1.45
CA PRO A 128 -2.56 7.04 1.70
C PRO A 128 -3.95 6.63 1.21
N ILE A 129 -4.14 5.32 1.02
CA ILE A 129 -5.48 4.76 0.99
C ILE A 129 -5.90 4.58 2.46
N ASP A 130 -7.04 5.16 2.84
CA ASP A 130 -7.59 5.13 4.20
C ASP A 130 -8.74 4.12 4.27
N VAL A 131 -8.58 3.08 5.09
CA VAL A 131 -9.59 2.05 5.30
C VAL A 131 -9.96 1.97 6.77
N GLN A 132 -11.25 2.03 7.07
CA GLN A 132 -11.78 2.07 8.42
C GLN A 132 -12.74 0.90 8.63
N VAL A 133 -12.31 -0.10 9.39
CA VAL A 133 -13.13 -1.27 9.75
C VAL A 133 -13.74 -1.02 11.13
N ARG A 134 -15.06 -0.86 11.19
CA ARG A 134 -15.77 -0.63 12.45
C ARG A 134 -17.22 -1.06 12.36
N THR A 135 -17.79 -1.46 13.48
CA THR A 135 -19.25 -1.61 13.58
C THR A 135 -19.95 -0.28 13.28
N PRO A 136 -21.04 -0.28 12.50
CA PRO A 136 -21.88 0.89 12.29
C PRO A 136 -22.38 1.53 13.58
#